data_AF-A0A954M188-F1
#
_entry.id   AF-A0A954M188-F1
#
_cell.length_a   1.000
_cell.length_b   1.000
_cell.length_c   1.000
_cell.angle_alpha   90.00
_cell.angle_beta   90.00
_cell.angle_gamma   90.00
#
_symmetry.space_group_name_H-M   'P 1'
#
loop_
_entity.id
_entity.type
_entity.pdbx_description
1 polymer ?
#
loop_
_entity_poly.entity_id
_entity_poly.type
_entity_poly.pdbx_seq_one_letter_code
_entity_poly.pdbx_strand_id
1 'polypeptide(L)'
;MATAHAGRIFGSRSGHPIRDIERSHDLLMAEVYLLYRKQLPELATAWVGEDALPLAQRGVKNPDAFLFDESHTPRRVIESAGSYSQKQVETLHRYCTDARIPYELW
;
A
#
# COMPACT_ATOMS: atom_id res chain seq x y z
N MET A 1 4.44 -10.44 22.89
CA MET A 1 5.19 -10.06 21.69
C MET A 1 4.71 -10.89 20.52
N ALA A 2 4.28 -10.27 19.41
CA ALA A 2 3.98 -10.99 18.18
C ALA A 2 5.28 -11.38 17.46
N THR A 3 5.43 -12.63 17.04
CA THR A 3 6.62 -13.12 16.34
C THR A 3 6.64 -12.64 14.89
N ALA A 4 7.80 -12.69 14.21
CA ALA A 4 7.94 -12.36 12.79
C ALA A 4 7.09 -13.25 11.86
N HIS A 5 6.58 -14.37 12.37
CA HIS A 5 5.62 -15.22 11.68
C HIS A 5 4.19 -14.66 11.78
N ALA A 6 3.78 -14.19 12.96
CA ALA A 6 2.47 -13.55 13.15
C ALA A 6 2.33 -12.26 12.33
N GLY A 7 3.38 -11.44 12.24
CA GLY A 7 3.36 -10.23 11.42
C GLY A 7 3.18 -10.49 9.92
N ARG A 8 3.65 -11.65 9.43
CA ARG A 8 3.44 -12.07 8.03
C ARG A 8 2.03 -12.59 7.75
N ILE A 9 1.36 -13.14 8.77
CA ILE A 9 -0.01 -13.68 8.65
C ILE A 9 -1.05 -12.58 8.81
N PHE A 10 -0.83 -11.65 9.75
CA PHE A 10 -1.81 -10.63 10.14
C PHE A 10 -1.45 -9.22 9.70
N GLY A 11 -0.32 -9.03 8.99
CA GLY A 11 0.10 -7.75 8.45
C GLY A 11 0.55 -6.72 9.49
N SER A 12 0.84 -7.09 10.74
CA SER A 12 1.34 -6.11 11.73
C SER A 12 2.19 -6.72 12.84
N ARG A 13 3.08 -5.90 13.44
CA ARG A 13 3.82 -6.21 14.67
C ARG A 13 3.33 -5.31 15.80
N SER A 14 2.83 -5.89 16.90
CA SER A 14 2.46 -5.13 18.09
C SER A 14 3.66 -4.90 19.02
N GLY A 15 3.87 -3.64 19.45
CA GLY A 15 4.96 -3.27 20.36
C GLY A 15 5.17 -1.76 20.60
N HIS A 16 4.61 -0.89 19.76
CA HIS A 16 4.68 0.57 19.91
C HIS A 16 3.29 1.20 19.84
N PRO A 17 3.04 2.36 20.51
CA PRO A 17 1.83 3.13 20.29
C PRO A 17 1.77 3.54 18.82
N ILE A 18 0.75 3.06 18.12
CA ILE A 18 0.47 3.45 16.73
C ILE A 18 0.08 4.93 16.76
N ARG A 19 0.78 5.75 15.98
CA ARG A 19 0.47 7.19 15.86
C ARG A 19 -0.92 7.34 15.23
N ASP A 20 -1.67 8.38 15.60
CA ASP A 20 -3.04 8.55 15.06
C ASP A 20 -3.08 8.62 13.53
N ILE A 21 -2.02 9.15 12.92
CA ILE A 21 -1.88 9.18 11.44
C ILE A 21 -1.72 7.78 10.83
N GLU A 22 -1.02 6.87 11.52
CA GLU A 22 -0.86 5.47 11.09
C GLU A 22 -2.19 4.73 11.25
N ARG A 23 -2.96 5.01 12.31
CA ARG A 23 -4.30 4.42 12.49
C ARG A 23 -5.26 4.82 11.38
N SER A 24 -5.34 6.11 11.06
CA SER A 24 -6.24 6.61 10.01
C SER A 24 -5.84 6.08 8.63
N HIS A 25 -4.53 6.00 8.37
CA HIS A 25 -3.97 5.35 7.18
C HIS A 25 -4.44 3.88 7.08
N ASP A 26 -4.20 3.08 8.13
CA ASP A 26 -4.50 1.64 8.10
C ASP A 26 -6.00 1.37 7.94
N LEU A 27 -6.85 2.19 8.60
CA LEU A 27 -8.30 2.10 8.47
C LEU A 27 -8.76 2.44 7.05
N LEU A 28 -8.19 3.47 6.43
CA LEU A 28 -8.49 3.83 5.04
C LEU A 28 -8.05 2.70 4.10
N MET A 29 -6.84 2.16 4.25
CA MET A 29 -6.37 1.06 3.41
C MET A 29 -7.24 -0.20 3.56
N ALA A 30 -7.71 -0.49 4.79
CA ALA A 30 -8.67 -1.56 5.02
C ALA A 30 -10.02 -1.30 4.33
N GLU A 31 -10.53 -0.08 4.37
CA GLU A 31 -11.78 0.31 3.69
C GLU A 31 -11.65 0.15 2.17
N VAL A 32 -10.57 0.65 1.57
CA VAL A 32 -10.30 0.52 0.13
C VAL A 32 -10.18 -0.95 -0.26
N TYR A 33 -9.47 -1.77 0.53
CA TYR A 33 -9.40 -3.21 0.27
C TYR A 33 -10.79 -3.88 0.32
N LEU A 34 -11.63 -3.53 1.30
CA LEU A 34 -13.00 -4.05 1.38
C LEU A 34 -13.87 -3.59 0.22
N LEU A 35 -13.68 -2.37 -0.27
CA LEU A 35 -14.34 -1.85 -1.48
C LEU A 35 -13.95 -2.70 -2.70
N TYR A 36 -12.66 -2.96 -2.89
CA TYR A 36 -12.15 -3.85 -3.94
C TYR A 36 -12.73 -5.26 -3.81
N ARG A 37 -12.73 -5.84 -2.61
CA ARG A 37 -13.31 -7.17 -2.36
C ARG A 37 -14.80 -7.24 -2.69
N LYS A 38 -15.53 -6.14 -2.49
CA LYS A 38 -16.97 -6.06 -2.76
C LYS A 38 -17.29 -5.81 -4.24
N GLN A 39 -16.54 -4.93 -4.90
CA GLN A 39 -16.88 -4.43 -6.24
C GLN A 39 -16.03 -5.06 -7.35
N LEU A 40 -14.78 -5.40 -7.07
CA LEU A 40 -13.78 -5.86 -8.03
C LEU A 40 -13.01 -7.06 -7.45
N PRO A 41 -13.71 -8.17 -7.10
CA PRO A 41 -13.12 -9.28 -6.36
C PRO A 41 -11.91 -9.91 -7.07
N GLU A 42 -11.89 -9.93 -8.40
CA GLU A 42 -10.77 -10.41 -9.21
C GLU A 42 -9.52 -9.52 -9.08
N LEU A 43 -9.68 -8.20 -8.89
CA LEU A 43 -8.55 -7.31 -8.64
C LEU A 43 -8.09 -7.39 -7.18
N ALA A 44 -9.01 -7.68 -6.26
CA ALA A 44 -8.65 -7.82 -4.85
C ALA A 44 -7.73 -9.02 -4.58
N THR A 45 -7.75 -10.06 -5.42
CA THR A 45 -6.80 -11.18 -5.33
C THR A 45 -5.38 -10.82 -5.76
N ALA A 46 -5.23 -9.75 -6.55
CA ALA A 46 -3.95 -9.19 -6.98
C ALA A 46 -3.33 -8.22 -5.96
N TRP A 47 -4.05 -7.88 -4.89
CA TRP A 47 -3.64 -6.87 -3.91
C TRP A 47 -2.48 -7.33 -3.04
N VAL A 48 -1.45 -6.48 -2.94
CA VAL A 48 -0.30 -6.65 -2.04
C VAL A 48 -0.03 -5.32 -1.32
N GLY A 49 -0.17 -5.31 0.00
CA GLY A 49 0.09 -4.12 0.84
C GLY A 49 1.58 -3.92 1.13
N GLU A 50 1.95 -2.70 1.55
CA GLU A 50 3.34 -2.29 1.75
C GLU A 50 4.15 -3.20 2.69
N ASP A 51 3.54 -3.73 3.75
CA ASP A 51 4.19 -4.63 4.71
C ASP A 51 4.58 -5.99 4.13
N ALA A 52 3.97 -6.38 3.00
CA ALA A 52 4.29 -7.59 2.27
C ALA A 52 5.37 -7.36 1.19
N LEU A 53 5.74 -6.10 0.92
CA LEU A 53 6.78 -5.76 -0.04
C LEU A 53 8.18 -5.83 0.59
N PRO A 54 9.21 -6.14 -0.19
CA PRO A 54 10.58 -5.91 0.23
C PRO A 54 10.77 -4.43 0.61
N LEU A 55 11.60 -4.18 1.62
CA LEU A 55 11.99 -2.81 1.96
C LEU A 55 12.52 -2.10 0.70
N ALA A 56 11.93 -0.96 0.41
CA ALA A 56 12.37 -0.11 -0.69
C ALA A 56 13.87 0.22 -0.58
N GLN A 57 14.50 0.48 -1.73
CA GLN A 57 15.86 1.00 -1.73
C GLN A 57 15.95 2.29 -0.90
N ARG A 58 17.10 2.51 -0.27
CA ARG A 58 17.31 3.61 0.67
C ARG A 58 16.92 4.96 0.05
N GLY A 59 15.90 5.61 0.62
CA GLY A 59 15.40 6.92 0.18
C GLY A 59 14.17 6.87 -0.73
N VAL A 60 13.65 5.69 -1.05
CA VAL A 60 12.38 5.50 -1.77
C VAL A 60 11.35 4.96 -0.79
N LYS A 61 10.14 5.53 -0.74
CA LYS A 61 9.02 4.96 0.03
C LYS A 61 8.33 3.92 -0.86
N ASN A 62 7.98 2.76 -0.30
CA ASN A 62 7.05 1.87 -0.98
C ASN A 62 5.67 2.55 -1.03
N PRO A 63 4.93 2.41 -2.14
CA PRO A 63 3.52 2.72 -2.14
C PRO A 63 2.74 1.84 -1.16
N ASP A 64 1.60 2.35 -0.67
CA ASP A 64 0.83 1.71 0.40
C ASP A 64 0.27 0.35 -0.04
N ALA A 65 -0.09 0.22 -1.32
CA ALA A 65 -0.38 -1.07 -1.95
C ALA A 65 -0.14 -1.09 -3.46
N PHE A 66 0.01 -2.30 -4.00
CA PHE A 66 0.00 -2.58 -5.43
C PHE A 66 -1.06 -3.62 -5.78
N LEU A 67 -1.47 -3.58 -7.05
CA LEU A 67 -2.08 -4.73 -7.72
C LEU A 67 -1.04 -5.33 -8.66
N PHE A 68 -0.74 -6.61 -8.50
CA PHE A 68 0.17 -7.36 -9.36
C PHE A 68 -0.58 -8.24 -10.35
N ASP A 69 -0.06 -8.41 -11.57
CA ASP A 69 -0.54 -9.48 -12.45
C ASP A 69 0.03 -10.85 -12.06
N GLU A 70 -0.41 -11.88 -12.77
CA GLU A 70 0.05 -13.27 -12.61
C GLU A 70 1.57 -13.44 -12.80
N SER A 71 2.22 -12.51 -13.51
CA SER A 71 3.67 -12.50 -13.72
C SER A 71 4.41 -11.71 -12.64
N HIS A 72 3.75 -11.37 -11.53
CA HIS A 72 4.29 -10.53 -10.46
C HIS A 72 4.79 -9.16 -10.94
N THR A 73 4.18 -8.62 -12.01
CA THR A 73 4.47 -7.27 -12.49
C THR A 73 3.44 -6.29 -11.91
N PRO A 74 3.88 -5.14 -11.35
CA PRO A 74 2.96 -4.12 -10.86
C PRO A 74 2.06 -3.58 -11.98
N ARG A 75 0.74 -3.66 -11.80
CA ARG A 75 -0.28 -3.17 -12.74
C ARG A 75 -1.00 -1.94 -12.25
N ARG A 76 -1.00 -1.69 -10.93
CA ARG A 76 -1.60 -0.49 -10.34
C ARG A 76 -0.97 -0.20 -8.98
N VAL A 77 -0.85 1.09 -8.65
CA VAL A 77 -0.51 1.58 -7.31
C VAL A 77 -1.76 2.14 -6.63
N ILE A 78 -1.87 1.93 -5.33
CA ILE A 78 -2.93 2.47 -4.48
C ILE A 78 -2.26 3.17 -3.31
N GLU A 79 -2.52 4.47 -3.15
CA GLU A 79 -1.88 5.31 -2.15
C GLU A 79 -2.91 6.11 -1.36
N SER A 80 -2.77 6.13 -0.04
CA SER A 80 -3.45 7.07 0.85
C SER A 80 -2.78 8.44 0.77
N ALA A 81 -3.51 9.43 0.25
CA ALA A 81 -2.98 10.78 -0.01
C ALA A 81 -3.57 11.87 0.88
N GLY A 82 -4.41 11.53 1.87
CA GLY A 82 -5.12 12.50 2.71
C GLY A 82 -4.24 13.56 3.40
N SER A 83 -2.96 13.24 3.67
CA SER A 83 -1.98 14.17 4.27
C SER A 83 -0.79 14.50 3.35
N TYR A 84 -0.87 14.22 2.05
CA TYR A 84 0.24 14.44 1.13
C TYR A 84 0.43 15.93 0.84
N SER A 85 1.68 16.39 0.95
CA SER A 85 2.10 17.66 0.36
C SER A 85 2.14 17.56 -1.18
N GLN A 86 2.09 18.70 -1.87
CA GLN A 86 2.27 18.77 -3.33
C GLN A 86 3.53 18.00 -3.80
N LYS A 87 4.65 18.14 -3.07
CA LYS A 87 5.90 17.45 -3.39
C LYS A 87 5.77 15.93 -3.32
N GLN A 88 4.98 15.40 -2.39
CA GLN A 88 4.74 13.96 -2.27
C GLN A 88 3.90 13.46 -3.45
N VAL A 89 2.84 14.18 -3.81
CA VAL A 89 2.01 13.87 -4.99
C VAL A 89 2.85 13.89 -6.27
N GLU A 90 3.68 14.91 -6.47
CA GLU A 90 4.57 15.02 -7.65
C GLU A 90 5.60 13.87 -7.70
N THR A 91 6.11 13.46 -6.53
CA THR A 91 7.08 12.37 -6.44
C THR A 91 6.43 11.03 -6.80
N LEU A 92 5.23 10.76 -6.26
CA LEU A 92 4.46 9.58 -6.61
C LEU A 92 4.09 9.57 -8.10
N HIS A 93 3.60 10.70 -8.62
CA HIS A 93 3.22 10.83 -10.02
C HIS A 93 4.40 10.53 -10.94
N ARG A 94 5.56 11.13 -10.69
CA ARG A 94 6.78 10.87 -11.47
C ARG A 94 7.18 9.40 -11.40
N TYR A 95 7.21 8.80 -10.20
CA TYR A 95 7.52 7.38 -10.03
C TYR A 95 6.61 6.48 -10.87
N CYS A 96 5.29 6.72 -10.80
CA CYS A 96 4.31 5.91 -11.53
C CYS A 96 4.38 6.14 -13.04
N THR A 97 4.55 7.38 -13.49
CA THR A 97 4.68 7.72 -14.92
C THR A 97 5.96 7.13 -15.52
N ASP A 98 7.10 7.24 -14.84
CA ASP A 98 8.38 6.68 -15.30
C ASP A 98 8.29 5.15 -15.43
N ALA A 99 7.61 4.50 -14.49
CA ALA A 99 7.37 3.06 -14.51
C ALA A 99 6.20 2.62 -15.42
N ARG A 100 5.44 3.56 -15.98
CA ARG A 100 4.20 3.33 -16.75
C ARG A 100 3.14 2.52 -16.00
N ILE A 101 3.03 2.75 -14.69
CA ILE A 101 2.05 2.10 -13.81
C ILE A 101 0.94 3.12 -13.48
N PRO A 102 -0.34 2.82 -13.72
CA PRO A 102 -1.43 3.69 -13.27
C PRO A 102 -1.53 3.68 -11.74
N TYR A 103 -2.01 4.78 -11.15
CA TYR A 103 -2.17 4.89 -9.70
C TYR A 103 -3.50 5.51 -9.30
N GLU A 104 -3.94 5.18 -8.08
CA GLU A 104 -5.11 5.73 -7.41
C GLU A 104 -4.67 6.45 -6.14
N LEU A 105 -5.29 7.61 -5.88
CA LEU A 105 -5.14 8.35 -4.64
C LEU A 105 -6.47 8.30 -3.88
N TRP A 106 -6.40 7.89 -2.62
CA TRP A 106 -7.54 7.75 -1.70
C TRP A 106 -7.40 8.68 -0.50
#